data_AF-A0A8J1YUP6-F1
#
_entry.id   AF-A0A8J1YUP6-F1
#
_cell.length_a   1.000
_cell.length_b   1.000
_cell.length_c   1.000
_cell.angle_alpha   90.00
_cell.angle_beta   90.00
_cell.angle_gamma   90.00
#
_symmetry.space_group_name_H-M   'P 1'
#
loop_
_entity.id
_entity.type
_entity.pdbx_description
1 polymer ?
#
loop_
_entity_poly.entity_id
_entity_poly.type
_entity_poly.pdbx_seq_one_letter_code
_entity_poly.pdbx_strand_id
1 'polypeptide(L)'
;MLNQLREGQPKGPTVRVRQLHENQEVHCFHRYCQDPNGNYFMVDHKTMGSLHPSMGRTDGWTRGVVVQAWAVQNYDPAVQESWPLIRWTHPLWYDRRGRRLDTSQVGHVTQRIPAEQIRTLDEAEEAVQRPILSVLSVRWGGNQAVDPVTEGVGGWGAIGSTCSDNYINSFESQIFNTVGPQYEIFSCFIQNSSELQKLKSPLIRHQLRGKYVGAQYYLWPIGFDDGHDYPGYVEREELFNLIMYQECAGIPTRFPHNSHLYRFFASKEWTAAQCLNPALRTPLTTKVPRSLIAQNPERAAAQAIDALNAMATARTNVFQFPDYPRVKPVTQGVAKLGWSWEALDVRKWTDLQTLQTGLVDLGEQQGSHMEYVFVQEWVEFDIEIRNYVVMPDLRDPGTCLPKGAVCTMFCEETAHGGFTNFNRFSREECLTRIFKGDQQAYDSCTTQINALIYKWLFAIRAECAEPPVFVRFDMLCKYRGNGVCEVSTGELTELGGCFLGWNDGPQTVFAAVIDSYFGRLAQNCVTNSNGQQLKPGIPMGGLVSNHAPSNQVALPPAEQRALEQQAMEQQQGGAQPNANMEQQQPPQQNAAPPPANGFHAAPPPQQQ
;
A
#
# COMPACT_ATOMS: atom_id res chain seq x y z
N MET A 1 18.88 -21.19 11.82
CA MET A 1 17.50 -20.66 11.82
C MET A 1 17.25 -19.60 10.73
N LEU A 2 17.83 -18.39 10.77
CA LEU A 2 17.68 -17.41 9.67
C LEU A 2 18.27 -17.89 8.34
N ASN A 3 19.41 -18.59 8.35
CA ASN A 3 19.93 -19.28 7.16
C ASN A 3 19.15 -20.56 6.81
N GLN A 4 18.48 -21.21 7.78
CA GLN A 4 17.59 -22.35 7.50
C GLN A 4 16.26 -21.91 6.86
N LEU A 5 15.82 -20.68 7.13
CA LEU A 5 14.73 -20.00 6.41
C LEU A 5 15.17 -19.41 5.06
N ARG A 6 16.49 -19.31 4.77
CA ARG A 6 17.04 -18.86 3.48
C ARG A 6 17.37 -20.02 2.55
N GLU A 7 17.91 -21.12 3.07
CA GLU A 7 18.38 -22.27 2.30
C GLU A 7 17.35 -23.40 2.21
N GLY A 8 16.40 -23.46 3.13
CA GLY A 8 15.17 -24.20 2.95
C GLY A 8 14.10 -23.23 2.48
N GLN A 9 13.45 -23.50 1.35
CA GLN A 9 12.13 -22.90 1.11
C GLN A 9 11.32 -23.03 2.41
N PRO A 10 10.58 -21.99 2.84
CA PRO A 10 9.72 -22.09 4.01
C PRO A 10 8.88 -23.35 3.82
N LYS A 11 9.20 -24.40 4.59
CA LYS A 11 8.40 -25.60 4.58
C LYS A 11 7.09 -25.13 5.15
N GLY A 12 6.06 -25.10 4.31
CA GLY A 12 4.71 -24.77 4.74
C GLY A 12 4.32 -25.60 5.97
N PRO A 13 3.20 -25.25 6.61
CA PRO A 13 2.71 -25.99 7.77
C PRO A 13 2.75 -27.50 7.51
N THR A 14 3.34 -28.26 8.44
CA THR A 14 3.59 -29.70 8.27
C THR A 14 2.67 -30.50 9.19
N VAL A 15 2.10 -31.58 8.66
CA VAL A 15 1.35 -32.55 9.46
C VAL A 15 2.33 -33.34 10.31
N ARG A 16 2.18 -33.27 11.64
CA ARG A 16 3.02 -34.03 12.59
C ARG A 16 2.27 -35.21 13.22
N VAL A 17 0.97 -35.05 13.44
CA VAL A 17 0.13 -36.09 14.03
C VAL A 17 -0.16 -37.21 13.02
N ARG A 18 0.11 -38.46 13.41
CA ARG A 18 -0.19 -39.64 12.58
C ARG A 18 -1.55 -40.24 12.89
N GLN A 19 -1.89 -40.30 14.17
CA GLN A 19 -3.15 -40.84 14.68
C GLN A 19 -3.58 -40.03 15.91
N LEU A 20 -4.88 -39.91 16.09
CA LEU A 20 -5.52 -39.26 17.22
C LEU A 20 -6.61 -40.18 17.76
N HIS A 21 -6.63 -40.39 19.07
CA HIS A 21 -7.65 -41.21 19.72
C HIS A 21 -8.80 -40.34 20.21
N GLU A 22 -10.00 -40.91 20.26
CA GLU A 22 -11.15 -40.25 20.87
C GLU A 22 -10.85 -39.90 22.34
N ASN A 23 -11.29 -38.71 22.77
CA ASN A 23 -11.01 -38.13 24.08
C ASN A 23 -9.54 -37.83 24.39
N GLN A 24 -8.64 -37.97 23.40
CA GLN A 24 -7.25 -37.56 23.56
C GLN A 24 -7.14 -36.04 23.69
N GLU A 25 -6.38 -35.58 24.68
CA GLU A 25 -6.03 -34.17 24.81
C GLU A 25 -4.93 -33.80 23.81
N VAL A 26 -5.08 -32.62 23.21
CA VAL A 26 -4.15 -32.10 22.20
C VAL A 26 -3.96 -30.60 22.38
N HIS A 27 -2.87 -30.08 21.82
CA HIS A 27 -2.76 -28.67 21.49
C HIS A 27 -3.33 -28.45 20.09
N CYS A 28 -4.14 -27.41 19.93
CA CYS A 28 -4.65 -26.97 18.65
C CYS A 28 -4.35 -25.47 18.43
N PHE A 29 -3.93 -25.12 17.23
CA PHE A 29 -3.67 -23.74 16.85
C PHE A 29 -5.00 -23.12 16.39
N HIS A 30 -5.51 -22.16 17.16
CA HIS A 30 -6.70 -21.41 16.78
C HIS A 30 -6.37 -20.39 15.71
N ARG A 31 -7.27 -20.22 14.74
CA ARG A 31 -7.20 -19.16 13.71
C ARG A 31 -8.55 -18.49 13.60
N TYR A 32 -8.59 -17.20 13.86
CA TYR A 32 -9.83 -16.41 13.89
C TYR A 32 -10.58 -16.47 12.55
N CYS A 33 -9.85 -16.35 11.44
CA CYS A 33 -10.43 -16.38 10.10
C CYS A 33 -10.97 -17.74 9.65
N GLN A 34 -10.74 -18.81 10.43
CA GLN A 34 -11.21 -20.16 10.14
C GLN A 34 -12.39 -20.58 11.02
N ASP A 35 -12.83 -19.75 11.97
CA ASP A 35 -13.90 -20.12 12.89
C ASP A 35 -15.29 -20.01 12.23
N PRO A 36 -15.96 -21.14 11.97
CA PRO A 36 -17.27 -21.15 11.30
C PRO A 36 -18.39 -20.59 12.19
N ASN A 37 -18.18 -20.46 13.50
CA ASN A 37 -19.22 -20.05 14.45
C ASN A 37 -19.40 -18.53 14.55
N GLY A 38 -18.57 -17.73 13.88
CA GLY A 38 -18.74 -16.27 13.82
C GLY A 38 -17.52 -15.45 14.24
N ASN A 39 -16.31 -16.00 14.05
CA ASN A 39 -15.04 -15.37 14.41
C ASN A 39 -14.97 -15.00 15.91
N TYR A 40 -14.79 -16.01 16.76
CA TYR A 40 -14.51 -15.85 18.18
C TYR A 40 -13.01 -15.86 18.46
N PHE A 41 -12.60 -15.09 19.47
CA PHE A 41 -11.23 -15.01 19.95
C PHE A 41 -11.14 -15.33 21.45
N MET A 42 -9.95 -15.75 21.87
CA MET A 42 -9.68 -16.18 23.24
C MET A 42 -9.31 -15.00 24.12
N VAL A 43 -9.87 -14.95 25.33
CA VAL A 43 -9.47 -13.97 26.34
C VAL A 43 -9.08 -14.65 27.65
N ASP A 44 -8.16 -14.02 28.39
CA ASP A 44 -7.73 -14.52 29.71
C ASP A 44 -8.69 -14.08 30.82
N HIS A 45 -9.36 -12.93 30.64
CA HIS A 45 -10.31 -12.39 31.60
C HIS A 45 -11.59 -11.91 30.91
N LYS A 46 -12.74 -12.07 31.57
CA LYS A 46 -14.06 -11.71 31.00
C LYS A 46 -14.13 -10.26 30.52
N THR A 47 -13.54 -9.34 31.29
CA THR A 47 -13.55 -7.91 30.95
C THR A 47 -12.79 -7.56 29.68
N MET A 48 -11.83 -8.39 29.26
CA MET A 48 -11.11 -8.16 28.00
C MET A 48 -12.00 -8.43 26.79
N GLY A 49 -12.96 -9.35 26.90
CA GLY A 49 -13.91 -9.64 25.84
C GLY A 49 -15.17 -8.79 25.92
N SER A 50 -15.69 -8.53 27.13
CA SER A 50 -16.98 -7.88 27.32
C SER A 50 -16.96 -6.35 27.31
N LEU A 51 -15.79 -5.72 27.42
CA LEU A 51 -15.64 -4.25 27.42
C LEU A 51 -14.89 -3.81 26.16
N HIS A 52 -15.25 -2.63 25.65
CA HIS A 52 -14.59 -2.04 24.49
C HIS A 52 -13.50 -1.00 24.88
N PRO A 53 -12.33 -1.01 24.21
CA PRO A 53 -11.98 -1.92 23.12
C PRO A 53 -11.76 -3.35 23.63
N SER A 54 -12.36 -4.32 22.93
CA SER A 54 -12.22 -5.71 23.32
C SER A 54 -10.88 -6.23 22.81
N MET A 55 -10.22 -7.07 23.61
CA MET A 55 -8.84 -7.46 23.36
C MET A 55 -8.63 -8.95 23.66
N GLY A 56 -7.91 -9.65 22.80
CA GLY A 56 -7.55 -11.04 23.05
C GLY A 56 -6.80 -11.70 21.90
N ARG A 57 -6.55 -13.00 22.05
CA ARG A 57 -5.79 -13.79 21.07
C ARG A 57 -6.72 -14.34 20.00
N THR A 58 -6.51 -13.87 18.77
CA THR A 58 -7.27 -14.30 17.59
C THR A 58 -6.59 -15.46 16.89
N ASP A 59 -5.26 -15.51 16.91
CA ASP A 59 -4.49 -16.64 16.40
C ASP A 59 -3.47 -17.10 17.44
N GLY A 60 -3.33 -18.41 17.61
CA GLY A 60 -2.34 -19.02 18.49
C GLY A 60 -2.76 -20.33 19.15
N TRP A 61 -1.81 -20.98 19.81
CA TRP A 61 -2.06 -22.26 20.47
C TRP A 61 -3.04 -22.17 21.66
N THR A 62 -3.90 -23.18 21.73
CA THR A 62 -4.82 -23.47 22.84
C THR A 62 -4.93 -24.99 23.06
N ARG A 63 -5.76 -25.43 24.01
CA ARG A 63 -6.00 -26.84 24.30
C ARG A 63 -7.34 -27.31 23.77
N GLY A 64 -7.37 -28.55 23.29
CA GLY A 64 -8.57 -29.22 22.80
C GLY A 64 -8.61 -30.69 23.16
N VAL A 65 -9.76 -31.31 22.90
CA VAL A 65 -9.99 -32.75 23.04
C VAL A 65 -10.49 -33.29 21.71
N VAL A 66 -9.91 -34.39 21.26
CA VAL A 66 -10.31 -35.08 20.04
C VAL A 66 -11.70 -35.71 20.25
N VAL A 67 -12.66 -35.33 19.42
CA VAL A 67 -14.07 -35.78 19.55
C VAL A 67 -14.32 -37.15 18.94
N GLN A 68 -13.56 -37.51 17.91
CA GLN A 68 -13.63 -38.81 17.25
C GLN A 68 -12.22 -39.26 16.86
N ALA A 69 -11.97 -40.56 16.92
CA ALA A 69 -10.70 -41.11 16.45
C ALA A 69 -10.43 -40.68 14.99
N TRP A 70 -9.17 -40.36 14.71
CA TRP A 70 -8.75 -39.85 13.41
C TRP A 70 -7.36 -40.36 13.06
N ALA A 71 -7.08 -40.51 11.77
CA ALA A 71 -5.79 -40.98 11.31
C ALA A 71 -5.39 -40.29 10.00
N VAL A 72 -4.09 -40.02 9.86
CA VAL A 72 -3.54 -39.19 8.78
C VAL A 72 -3.77 -39.75 7.38
N GLN A 73 -3.94 -41.07 7.24
CA GLN A 73 -4.27 -41.69 5.95
C GLN A 73 -5.63 -41.26 5.40
N ASN A 74 -6.51 -40.73 6.26
CA ASN A 74 -7.81 -40.21 5.87
C ASN A 74 -7.79 -38.70 5.66
N TYR A 75 -6.63 -38.04 5.79
CA TYR A 75 -6.51 -36.59 5.71
C TYR A 75 -6.41 -36.12 4.26
N ASP A 76 -7.30 -35.22 3.89
CA ASP A 76 -7.20 -34.42 2.68
C ASP A 76 -7.34 -32.94 3.04
N PRO A 77 -6.28 -32.12 2.86
CA PRO A 77 -6.33 -30.69 3.18
C PRO A 77 -7.39 -29.93 2.36
N ALA A 78 -7.88 -30.48 1.25
CA ALA A 78 -8.95 -29.89 0.44
C ALA A 78 -10.37 -30.27 0.91
N VAL A 79 -10.53 -31.27 1.78
CA VAL A 79 -11.83 -31.80 2.22
C VAL A 79 -11.99 -31.62 3.73
N GLN A 80 -12.81 -30.65 4.16
CA GLN A 80 -12.96 -30.27 5.56
C GLN A 80 -13.45 -31.42 6.47
N GLU A 81 -14.30 -32.31 5.96
CA GLU A 81 -14.83 -33.47 6.69
C GLU A 81 -13.73 -34.47 7.05
N SER A 82 -12.65 -34.47 6.28
CA SER A 82 -11.49 -35.33 6.49
C SER A 82 -10.60 -34.86 7.65
N TRP A 83 -10.78 -33.64 8.13
CA TRP A 83 -9.95 -33.04 9.18
C TRP A 83 -10.31 -33.59 10.57
N PRO A 84 -9.38 -33.59 11.55
CA PRO A 84 -9.69 -33.92 12.94
C PRO A 84 -10.82 -33.06 13.52
N LEU A 85 -11.78 -33.68 14.21
CA LEU A 85 -12.83 -32.98 14.96
C LEU A 85 -12.35 -32.72 16.38
N ILE A 86 -12.18 -31.46 16.75
CA ILE A 86 -11.63 -31.03 18.03
C ILE A 86 -12.67 -30.22 18.79
N ARG A 87 -12.83 -30.51 20.08
CA ARG A 87 -13.58 -29.70 21.03
C ARG A 87 -12.60 -28.82 21.81
N TRP A 88 -12.68 -27.50 21.67
CA TRP A 88 -11.86 -26.57 22.44
C TRP A 88 -12.18 -26.64 23.93
N THR A 89 -11.15 -26.46 24.76
CA THR A 89 -11.28 -26.47 26.22
C THR A 89 -11.12 -25.11 26.87
N HIS A 90 -10.75 -24.08 26.09
CA HIS A 90 -10.64 -22.71 26.61
C HIS A 90 -12.04 -22.20 27.04
N PRO A 91 -12.19 -21.59 28.23
CA PRO A 91 -13.52 -21.28 28.79
C PRO A 91 -14.10 -19.92 28.37
N LEU A 92 -13.27 -19.05 27.76
CA LEU A 92 -13.62 -17.64 27.52
C LEU A 92 -13.36 -17.26 26.06
N TRP A 93 -14.43 -17.28 25.29
CA TRP A 93 -14.45 -16.90 23.88
C TRP A 93 -15.42 -15.76 23.67
N TYR A 94 -15.00 -14.75 22.92
CA TYR A 94 -15.81 -13.56 22.59
C TYR A 94 -15.71 -13.26 21.11
N ASP A 95 -16.77 -12.75 20.52
CA ASP A 95 -16.69 -12.17 19.18
C ASP A 95 -16.24 -10.70 19.27
N ARG A 96 -15.99 -10.09 18.10
CA ARG A 96 -15.59 -8.67 18.01
C ARG A 96 -16.57 -7.66 18.61
N ARG A 97 -17.80 -8.08 18.94
CA ARG A 97 -18.87 -7.25 19.52
C ARG A 97 -19.02 -7.48 21.03
N GLY A 98 -18.11 -8.24 21.62
CA GLY A 98 -18.11 -8.59 23.04
C GLY A 98 -19.19 -9.58 23.46
N ARG A 99 -19.79 -10.31 22.50
CA ARG A 99 -20.72 -11.40 22.81
C ARG A 99 -19.92 -12.65 23.16
N ARG A 100 -20.24 -13.23 24.32
CA ARG A 100 -19.58 -14.45 24.81
C ARG A 100 -20.17 -15.68 24.13
N LEU A 101 -19.31 -16.59 23.68
CA LEU A 101 -19.71 -17.92 23.23
C LEU A 101 -20.21 -18.76 24.41
N ASP A 102 -21.33 -19.46 24.23
CA ASP A 102 -21.80 -20.44 25.22
C ASP A 102 -20.99 -21.73 25.10
N THR A 103 -19.95 -21.85 25.93
CA THR A 103 -19.06 -23.02 25.97
C THR A 103 -19.69 -24.25 26.63
N SER A 104 -20.90 -24.14 27.20
CA SER A 104 -21.63 -25.31 27.71
C SER A 104 -22.25 -26.15 26.59
N GLN A 105 -22.51 -25.53 25.44
CA GLN A 105 -23.00 -26.18 24.23
C GLN A 105 -21.83 -26.77 23.45
N VAL A 106 -21.68 -28.10 23.49
CA VAL A 106 -20.56 -28.81 22.84
C VAL A 106 -20.43 -28.45 21.37
N GLY A 107 -21.54 -28.31 20.64
CA GLY A 107 -21.51 -27.94 19.22
C GLY A 107 -20.87 -26.58 18.94
N HIS A 108 -20.99 -25.61 19.85
CA HIS A 108 -20.42 -24.27 19.68
C HIS A 108 -18.90 -24.21 19.83
N VAL A 109 -18.32 -25.18 20.53
CA VAL A 109 -16.87 -25.26 20.80
C VAL A 109 -16.22 -26.45 20.10
N THR A 110 -16.89 -27.03 19.11
CA THR A 110 -16.40 -28.20 18.36
C THR A 110 -16.19 -27.81 16.90
N GLN A 111 -14.98 -28.00 16.38
CA GLN A 111 -14.60 -27.60 15.03
C GLN A 111 -13.68 -28.64 14.37
N ARG A 112 -13.80 -28.79 13.05
CA ARG A 112 -12.82 -29.48 12.19
C ARG A 112 -11.59 -28.59 12.02
N ILE A 113 -10.42 -29.05 12.44
CA ILE A 113 -9.16 -28.28 12.42
C ILE A 113 -8.13 -28.98 11.53
N PRO A 114 -7.43 -28.29 10.61
CA PRO A 114 -6.37 -28.89 9.79
C PRO A 114 -5.31 -29.62 10.61
N ALA A 115 -4.82 -30.75 10.11
CA ALA A 115 -3.91 -31.62 10.88
C ALA A 115 -2.55 -30.96 11.18
N GLU A 116 -2.12 -29.99 10.37
CA GLU A 116 -0.90 -29.20 10.58
C GLU A 116 -1.00 -28.29 11.81
N GLN A 117 -2.22 -28.01 12.27
CA GLN A 117 -2.53 -27.14 13.42
C GLN A 117 -2.71 -27.92 14.72
N ILE A 118 -2.39 -29.22 14.77
CA ILE A 118 -2.57 -30.07 15.95
C ILE A 118 -1.24 -30.66 16.41
N ARG A 119 -1.00 -30.68 17.72
CA ARG A 119 0.13 -31.40 18.35
C ARG A 119 -0.40 -32.27 19.48
N THR A 120 0.13 -33.49 19.62
CA THR A 120 -0.10 -34.28 20.83
C THR A 120 0.60 -33.63 22.01
N LEU A 121 0.24 -34.00 23.24
CA LEU A 121 0.92 -33.48 24.44
C LEU A 121 2.41 -33.87 24.48
N ASP A 122 2.76 -35.02 23.91
CA ASP A 122 4.14 -35.52 23.86
C ASP A 122 4.99 -34.78 22.80
N GLU A 123 4.36 -34.19 21.79
CA GLU A 123 4.99 -33.39 20.73
C GLU A 123 4.72 -31.88 20.90
N ALA A 124 4.39 -31.47 22.13
CA ALA A 124 3.93 -30.12 22.42
C ALA A 124 5.02 -29.04 22.31
N GLU A 125 6.27 -29.40 22.00
CA GLU A 125 7.42 -28.49 21.96
C GLU A 125 7.08 -27.19 21.20
N GLU A 126 6.50 -27.28 20.01
CA GLU A 126 6.11 -26.11 19.22
C GLU A 126 4.96 -25.31 19.85
N ALA A 127 4.01 -25.99 20.53
CA ALA A 127 2.84 -25.37 21.14
C ALA A 127 3.12 -24.70 22.50
N VAL A 128 4.12 -25.19 23.23
CA VAL A 128 4.53 -24.65 24.54
C VAL A 128 5.69 -23.67 24.44
N GLN A 129 6.43 -23.70 23.32
CA GLN A 129 7.50 -22.75 23.08
C GLN A 129 7.00 -21.33 22.94
N ARG A 130 7.91 -20.40 23.24
CA ARG A 130 7.73 -18.98 22.95
C ARG A 130 7.47 -18.81 21.44
N PRO A 131 6.41 -18.09 21.02
CA PRO A 131 6.15 -17.85 19.61
C PRO A 131 7.36 -17.19 18.94
N ILE A 132 7.60 -17.51 17.66
CA ILE A 132 8.59 -16.79 16.86
C ILE A 132 8.12 -15.35 16.66
N LEU A 133 6.83 -15.15 16.38
CA LEU A 133 6.26 -13.85 16.06
C LEU A 133 5.02 -13.58 16.94
N SER A 134 4.93 -12.40 17.54
CA SER A 134 3.68 -11.88 18.09
C SER A 134 3.29 -10.62 17.36
N VAL A 135 2.06 -10.57 16.87
CA VAL A 135 1.51 -9.42 16.15
C VAL A 135 0.40 -8.78 16.98
N LEU A 136 0.49 -7.49 17.21
CA LEU A 136 -0.65 -6.68 17.66
C LEU A 136 -1.46 -6.27 16.43
N SER A 137 -2.75 -6.60 16.38
CA SER A 137 -3.65 -6.19 15.29
C SER A 137 -4.74 -5.28 15.83
N VAL A 138 -4.72 -4.00 15.45
CA VAL A 138 -5.76 -3.03 15.81
C VAL A 138 -6.72 -2.93 14.64
N ARG A 139 -7.99 -3.29 14.85
CA ARG A 139 -8.99 -3.41 13.79
C ARG A 139 -10.37 -2.96 14.25
N TRP A 140 -11.25 -2.69 13.30
CA TRP A 140 -12.61 -2.27 13.56
C TRP A 140 -13.47 -3.38 14.20
N GLY A 141 -14.20 -3.02 15.25
CA GLY A 141 -15.14 -3.86 16.01
C GLY A 141 -16.52 -3.26 16.19
N GLY A 142 -16.84 -2.20 15.44
CA GLY A 142 -18.14 -1.52 15.51
C GLY A 142 -19.32 -2.39 15.03
N ASN A 143 -20.53 -1.88 15.23
CA ASN A 143 -21.76 -2.60 14.90
C ASN A 143 -21.88 -2.92 13.41
N GLN A 144 -21.53 -1.96 12.56
CA GLN A 144 -21.47 -2.13 11.12
C GLN A 144 -20.12 -2.75 10.75
N ALA A 145 -20.17 -3.85 9.99
CA ALA A 145 -18.97 -4.45 9.43
C ALA A 145 -18.37 -3.50 8.38
N VAL A 146 -17.05 -3.55 8.19
CA VAL A 146 -16.43 -2.86 7.06
C VAL A 146 -16.73 -3.70 5.82
N ASP A 147 -17.64 -3.21 4.99
CA ASP A 147 -17.93 -3.85 3.72
C ASP A 147 -16.64 -3.89 2.88
N PRO A 148 -16.27 -5.05 2.29
CA PRO A 148 -15.14 -5.10 1.40
C PRO A 148 -15.47 -4.20 0.21
N VAL A 149 -14.76 -3.08 0.09
CA VAL A 149 -14.90 -2.17 -1.05
C VAL A 149 -14.30 -2.89 -2.27
N THR A 150 -15.08 -3.73 -2.96
CA THR A 150 -14.62 -4.57 -4.08
C THR A 150 -14.58 -3.81 -5.41
N GLU A 151 -14.00 -4.40 -6.46
CA GLU A 151 -13.92 -3.77 -7.79
C GLU A 151 -15.25 -3.15 -8.25
N GLY A 152 -15.23 -1.89 -8.68
CA GLY A 152 -16.41 -1.10 -9.07
C GLY A 152 -16.79 0.00 -8.06
N VAL A 153 -16.31 -0.11 -6.82
CA VAL A 153 -16.31 0.97 -5.82
C VAL A 153 -14.88 1.04 -5.29
N GLY A 154 -14.16 2.15 -5.45
CA GLY A 154 -12.76 2.31 -4.96
C GLY A 154 -11.64 1.52 -5.66
N GLY A 155 -11.93 0.34 -6.23
CA GLY A 155 -10.99 -0.44 -7.05
C GLY A 155 -10.00 -1.34 -6.27
N TRP A 156 -10.37 -1.83 -5.09
CA TRP A 156 -9.46 -2.59 -4.22
C TRP A 156 -9.20 -4.05 -4.60
N GLY A 157 -9.78 -4.54 -5.70
CA GLY A 157 -9.62 -5.93 -6.12
C GLY A 157 -10.47 -6.89 -5.29
N ALA A 158 -10.23 -8.19 -5.47
CA ALA A 158 -10.99 -9.25 -4.80
C ALA A 158 -10.77 -9.30 -3.27
N ILE A 159 -9.64 -8.79 -2.78
CA ILE A 159 -9.30 -8.84 -1.35
C ILE A 159 -9.92 -7.70 -0.54
N GLY A 160 -10.48 -6.67 -1.19
CA GLY A 160 -11.13 -5.54 -0.53
C GLY A 160 -10.18 -4.52 0.10
N SER A 161 -10.78 -3.57 0.82
CA SER A 161 -10.09 -2.50 1.55
C SER A 161 -9.29 -3.01 2.75
N THR A 162 -8.27 -2.26 3.17
CA THR A 162 -7.39 -2.65 4.30
C THR A 162 -8.13 -2.90 5.62
N CYS A 163 -9.24 -2.20 5.85
CA CYS A 163 -10.04 -2.35 7.06
C CYS A 163 -11.02 -3.55 6.99
N SER A 164 -11.16 -4.19 5.82
CA SER A 164 -12.09 -5.31 5.62
C SER A 164 -11.51 -6.63 6.14
N ASP A 165 -12.40 -7.52 6.60
CA ASP A 165 -11.99 -8.86 7.06
C ASP A 165 -11.31 -9.66 5.94
N ASN A 166 -11.72 -9.50 4.68
CA ASN A 166 -11.12 -10.22 3.56
C ASN A 166 -9.62 -9.90 3.42
N TYR A 167 -9.26 -8.61 3.54
CA TYR A 167 -7.87 -8.17 3.48
C TYR A 167 -7.07 -8.71 4.66
N ILE A 168 -7.61 -8.55 5.87
CA ILE A 168 -6.96 -8.95 7.12
C ILE A 168 -6.76 -10.48 7.14
N ASN A 169 -7.80 -11.26 6.84
CA ASN A 169 -7.76 -12.72 6.80
C ASN A 169 -6.77 -13.24 5.74
N SER A 170 -6.69 -12.56 4.59
CA SER A 170 -5.71 -12.90 3.54
C SER A 170 -4.28 -12.68 4.02
N PHE A 171 -4.03 -11.58 4.73
CA PHE A 171 -2.73 -11.31 5.35
C PHE A 171 -2.43 -12.34 6.45
N GLU A 172 -3.32 -12.56 7.41
CA GLU A 172 -3.16 -13.55 8.48
C GLU A 172 -2.89 -14.96 7.92
N SER A 173 -3.51 -15.32 6.80
CA SER A 173 -3.23 -16.56 6.07
C SER A 173 -1.84 -16.59 5.46
N GLN A 174 -1.36 -15.48 4.92
CA GLN A 174 0.03 -15.39 4.45
C GLN A 174 1.04 -15.51 5.61
N ILE A 175 0.72 -14.99 6.80
CA ILE A 175 1.53 -15.20 8.02
C ILE A 175 1.59 -16.70 8.31
N PHE A 176 0.45 -17.37 8.42
CA PHE A 176 0.38 -18.82 8.66
C PHE A 176 1.16 -19.64 7.63
N ASN A 177 1.04 -19.31 6.34
CA ASN A 177 1.75 -19.99 5.27
C ASN A 177 3.28 -19.79 5.34
N THR A 178 3.74 -18.66 5.89
CA THR A 178 5.16 -18.31 5.96
C THR A 178 5.83 -18.84 7.22
N VAL A 179 5.18 -18.71 8.39
CA VAL A 179 5.78 -19.05 9.69
C VAL A 179 5.17 -20.30 10.33
N GLY A 180 4.17 -20.92 9.72
CA GLY A 180 3.42 -22.03 10.29
C GLY A 180 2.67 -21.62 11.56
N PRO A 181 2.28 -22.56 12.44
CA PRO A 181 1.62 -22.27 13.70
C PRO A 181 2.60 -21.77 14.79
N GLN A 182 3.62 -20.98 14.45
CA GLN A 182 4.65 -20.49 15.38
C GLN A 182 4.51 -19.00 15.68
N TYR A 183 3.31 -18.44 15.48
CA TYR A 183 2.99 -17.06 15.80
C TYR A 183 1.79 -16.97 16.73
N GLU A 184 1.55 -15.79 17.26
CA GLU A 184 0.28 -15.41 17.85
C GLU A 184 -0.15 -14.04 17.33
N ILE A 185 -1.45 -13.84 17.18
CA ILE A 185 -2.03 -12.52 16.90
C ILE A 185 -2.89 -12.14 18.09
N PHE A 186 -2.60 -10.97 18.64
CA PHE A 186 -3.37 -10.35 19.69
C PHE A 186 -4.10 -9.16 19.11
N SER A 187 -5.43 -9.22 19.05
CA SER A 187 -6.22 -8.17 18.43
C SER A 187 -6.87 -7.25 19.44
N CYS A 188 -6.98 -5.99 19.06
CA CYS A 188 -7.81 -4.97 19.70
C CYS A 188 -8.92 -4.60 18.72
N PHE A 189 -10.18 -4.78 19.14
CA PHE A 189 -11.37 -4.40 18.37
C PHE A 189 -11.94 -3.09 18.93
N ILE A 190 -11.83 -2.03 18.12
CA ILE A 190 -12.23 -0.66 18.49
C ILE A 190 -13.53 -0.26 17.77
N GLN A 191 -14.38 0.52 18.42
CA GLN A 191 -15.67 0.96 17.86
C GLN A 191 -15.72 2.46 17.53
N ASN A 192 -14.74 3.22 18.00
CA ASN A 192 -14.62 4.67 17.85
C ASN A 192 -13.21 5.10 18.27
N SER A 193 -12.82 6.33 17.97
CA SER A 193 -11.49 6.88 18.26
C SER A 193 -11.20 7.01 19.75
N SER A 194 -12.21 7.33 20.57
CA SER A 194 -12.01 7.48 22.02
C SER A 194 -11.52 6.19 22.70
N GLU A 195 -11.73 5.03 22.08
CA GLU A 195 -11.24 3.74 22.57
C GLU A 195 -9.75 3.53 22.35
N LEU A 196 -9.15 4.21 21.37
CA LEU A 196 -7.72 4.09 21.07
C LEU A 196 -6.86 4.49 22.29
N GLN A 197 -7.27 5.53 23.02
CA GLN A 197 -6.61 6.01 24.24
C GLN A 197 -6.65 5.01 25.41
N LYS A 198 -7.59 4.06 25.38
CA LYS A 198 -7.76 3.05 26.44
C LYS A 198 -6.71 1.94 26.33
N LEU A 199 -6.11 1.76 25.15
CA LEU A 199 -5.06 0.77 24.90
C LEU A 199 -3.75 1.20 25.57
N LYS A 200 -3.27 0.40 26.53
CA LYS A 200 -2.08 0.73 27.33
C LYS A 200 -0.85 -0.03 26.83
N SER A 201 -0.04 0.63 26.01
CA SER A 201 1.10 0.04 25.31
C SER A 201 2.07 -0.80 26.18
N PRO A 202 2.45 -0.40 27.41
CA PRO A 202 3.30 -1.24 28.26
C PRO A 202 2.66 -2.60 28.64
N LEU A 203 1.36 -2.62 28.89
CA LEU A 203 0.62 -3.86 29.19
C LEU A 203 0.51 -4.75 27.95
N ILE A 204 0.21 -4.13 26.81
CA ILE A 204 0.14 -4.83 25.51
C ILE A 204 1.50 -5.45 25.18
N ARG A 205 2.58 -4.69 25.37
CA ARG A 205 3.95 -5.20 25.16
C ARG A 205 4.24 -6.43 26.02
N HIS A 206 3.75 -6.45 27.27
CA HIS A 206 3.92 -7.60 28.15
C HIS A 206 3.16 -8.85 27.66
N GLN A 207 2.02 -8.66 26.98
CA GLN A 207 1.23 -9.75 26.40
C GLN A 207 1.83 -10.33 25.11
N LEU A 208 2.60 -9.54 24.35
CA LEU A 208 3.26 -9.99 23.12
C LEU A 208 4.53 -10.78 23.45
N ARG A 209 4.41 -12.11 23.51
CA ARG A 209 5.47 -13.01 24.00
C ARG A 209 6.49 -13.38 22.94
N GLY A 210 6.29 -13.02 21.69
CA GLY A 210 7.07 -13.49 20.54
C GLY A 210 8.54 -13.09 20.61
N LYS A 211 9.40 -13.84 19.94
CA LYS A 211 10.81 -13.45 19.74
C LYS A 211 10.90 -12.16 18.92
N TYR A 212 10.10 -12.09 17.86
CA TYR A 212 9.85 -10.90 17.06
C TYR A 212 8.47 -10.36 17.40
N VAL A 213 8.34 -9.04 17.37
CA VAL A 213 7.11 -8.32 17.72
C VAL A 213 6.86 -7.25 16.68
N GLY A 214 5.61 -6.99 16.35
CA GLY A 214 5.22 -5.77 15.65
C GLY A 214 3.71 -5.53 15.70
N ALA A 215 3.30 -4.36 15.20
CA ALA A 215 1.91 -3.94 15.16
C ALA A 215 1.39 -3.74 13.74
N GLN A 216 0.10 -3.99 13.57
CA GLN A 216 -0.69 -3.78 12.37
C GLN A 216 -1.93 -2.97 12.72
N TYR A 217 -2.18 -1.90 11.97
CA TYR A 217 -3.32 -1.01 12.15
C TYR A 217 -4.20 -1.06 10.90
N TYR A 218 -5.40 -1.61 11.04
CA TYR A 218 -6.39 -1.78 9.98
C TYR A 218 -7.54 -0.79 10.19
N LEU A 219 -7.17 0.49 10.21
CA LEU A 219 -8.05 1.64 10.41
C LEU A 219 -7.62 2.76 9.47
N TRP A 220 -8.55 3.64 9.11
CA TRP A 220 -8.28 4.78 8.24
C TRP A 220 -8.32 6.10 9.03
N PRO A 221 -7.18 6.80 9.19
CA PRO A 221 -7.14 8.09 9.86
C PRO A 221 -7.83 9.15 9.01
N ILE A 222 -8.78 9.87 9.60
CA ILE A 222 -9.51 10.97 8.97
C ILE A 222 -9.35 12.27 9.77
N GLY A 223 -9.48 13.39 9.06
CA GLY A 223 -9.56 14.72 9.65
C GLY A 223 -10.96 15.11 10.10
N PHE A 224 -11.77 14.16 10.58
CA PHE A 224 -13.17 14.37 10.96
C PHE A 224 -13.50 13.64 12.26
N ASP A 225 -14.63 13.99 12.88
CA ASP A 225 -15.25 13.23 13.95
C ASP A 225 -15.49 11.75 13.56
N ASP A 226 -15.54 10.89 14.58
CA ASP A 226 -15.88 9.47 14.40
C ASP A 226 -17.18 9.28 13.62
N GLY A 227 -17.17 8.32 12.69
CA GLY A 227 -18.39 7.94 11.99
C GLY A 227 -18.83 8.98 10.97
N HIS A 228 -17.90 9.41 10.10
CA HIS A 228 -18.21 9.97 8.79
C HIS A 228 -18.89 8.90 7.89
N ASP A 229 -20.00 8.34 8.39
CA ASP A 229 -20.87 7.27 7.89
C ASP A 229 -20.25 5.92 7.54
N TYR A 230 -18.91 5.76 7.56
CA TYR A 230 -18.27 4.50 7.18
C TYR A 230 -17.48 3.82 8.32
N PRO A 231 -17.67 2.50 8.50
CA PRO A 231 -16.87 1.66 9.38
C PRO A 231 -15.36 1.73 9.10
N GLY A 232 -14.55 1.78 10.16
CA GLY A 232 -13.09 1.72 10.07
C GLY A 232 -12.40 3.08 9.98
N TYR A 233 -13.13 4.17 9.74
CA TYR A 233 -12.59 5.52 9.90
C TYR A 233 -12.46 5.91 11.38
N VAL A 234 -11.32 6.51 11.71
CA VAL A 234 -11.00 7.01 13.04
C VAL A 234 -10.28 8.36 12.94
N GLU A 235 -10.46 9.20 13.93
CA GLU A 235 -9.75 10.47 14.07
C GLU A 235 -8.23 10.23 14.06
N ARG A 236 -7.54 11.02 13.23
CA ARG A 236 -6.13 10.83 12.94
C ARG A 236 -5.23 10.97 14.17
N GLU A 237 -5.41 11.99 15.01
CA GLU A 237 -4.52 12.25 16.15
C GLU A 237 -4.62 11.11 17.17
N GLU A 238 -5.82 10.60 17.43
CA GLU A 238 -6.02 9.44 18.29
C GLU A 238 -5.29 8.19 17.78
N LEU A 239 -5.37 7.92 16.48
CA LEU A 239 -4.65 6.81 15.87
C LEU A 239 -3.13 7.00 15.92
N PHE A 240 -2.62 8.16 15.53
CA PHE A 240 -1.17 8.41 15.54
C PHE A 240 -0.58 8.45 16.94
N ASN A 241 -1.32 8.94 17.94
CA ASN A 241 -0.92 8.87 19.34
C ASN A 241 -0.79 7.41 19.79
N LEU A 242 -1.77 6.56 19.48
CA LEU A 242 -1.67 5.12 19.75
C LEU A 242 -0.43 4.51 19.08
N ILE A 243 -0.25 4.72 17.77
CA ILE A 243 0.87 4.15 17.00
C ILE A 243 2.20 4.56 17.64
N MET A 244 2.38 5.85 17.93
CA MET A 244 3.56 6.40 18.60
C MET A 244 3.78 5.74 19.96
N TYR A 245 2.74 5.60 20.80
CA TYR A 245 2.88 4.97 22.10
C TYR A 245 3.25 3.48 22.01
N GLN A 246 2.76 2.74 21.01
CA GLN A 246 3.18 1.37 20.77
C GLN A 246 4.65 1.30 20.34
N GLU A 247 5.07 2.18 19.43
CA GLU A 247 6.47 2.29 18.99
C GLU A 247 7.41 2.62 20.16
N CYS A 248 7.02 3.58 21.02
CA CYS A 248 7.76 3.91 22.25
C CYS A 248 7.84 2.74 23.24
N ALA A 249 6.82 1.87 23.28
CA ALA A 249 6.81 0.65 24.09
C ALA A 249 7.63 -0.49 23.46
N GLY A 250 8.31 -0.25 22.33
CA GLY A 250 9.13 -1.23 21.63
C GLY A 250 8.31 -2.21 20.78
N ILE A 251 7.12 -1.82 20.35
CA ILE A 251 6.29 -2.56 19.39
C ILE A 251 6.37 -1.82 18.04
N PRO A 252 7.26 -2.23 17.12
CA PRO A 252 7.41 -1.53 15.85
C PRO A 252 6.17 -1.72 14.97
N THR A 253 5.72 -0.66 14.32
CA THR A 253 4.67 -0.73 13.30
C THR A 253 5.21 -1.36 12.04
N ARG A 254 4.54 -2.41 11.56
CA ARG A 254 4.89 -3.12 10.31
C ARG A 254 3.80 -2.99 9.25
N PHE A 255 2.58 -2.67 9.65
CA PHE A 255 1.50 -2.30 8.75
C PHE A 255 0.68 -1.16 9.40
N PRO A 256 0.45 -0.01 8.75
CA PRO A 256 0.99 0.42 7.47
C PRO A 256 2.49 0.76 7.63
N HIS A 257 2.92 1.98 7.41
CA HIS A 257 4.29 2.40 7.77
C HIS A 257 4.41 2.76 9.25
N ASN A 258 5.64 2.97 9.72
CA ASN A 258 5.87 3.61 11.02
C ASN A 258 5.15 4.97 11.12
N SER A 259 4.88 5.42 12.34
CA SER A 259 4.08 6.62 12.61
C SER A 259 4.50 7.82 11.76
N HIS A 260 5.80 8.07 11.63
CA HIS A 260 6.35 9.18 10.86
C HIS A 260 6.04 9.08 9.36
N LEU A 261 6.41 7.98 8.71
CA LEU A 261 6.16 7.79 7.28
C LEU A 261 4.67 7.69 6.97
N TYR A 262 3.89 7.03 7.84
CA TYR A 262 2.46 6.91 7.62
C TYR A 262 1.78 8.28 7.69
N ARG A 263 2.16 9.12 8.66
CA ARG A 263 1.69 10.51 8.75
C ARG A 263 2.12 11.33 7.54
N PHE A 264 3.37 11.17 7.10
CA PHE A 264 3.88 11.85 5.91
C PHE A 264 3.02 11.55 4.68
N PHE A 265 2.75 10.27 4.38
CA PHE A 265 1.94 9.88 3.23
C PHE A 265 0.46 10.28 3.37
N ALA A 266 -0.20 9.88 4.46
CA ALA A 266 -1.64 10.05 4.63
C ALA A 266 -2.07 11.53 4.76
N SER A 267 -1.21 12.39 5.32
CA SER A 267 -1.50 13.83 5.45
C SER A 267 -1.49 14.58 4.11
N LYS A 268 -0.80 14.04 3.10
CA LYS A 268 -0.51 14.69 1.81
C LYS A 268 0.28 16.01 1.92
N GLU A 269 0.78 16.34 3.11
CA GLU A 269 1.52 17.59 3.37
C GLU A 269 2.83 17.70 2.59
N TRP A 270 3.39 16.55 2.23
CA TRP A 270 4.58 16.45 1.38
C TRP A 270 4.41 17.21 0.06
N THR A 271 3.18 17.33 -0.46
CA THR A 271 2.91 18.05 -1.71
C THR A 271 3.32 19.52 -1.61
N ALA A 272 2.86 20.21 -0.56
CA ALA A 272 3.23 21.60 -0.30
C ALA A 272 4.72 21.73 0.07
N ALA A 273 5.24 20.80 0.88
CA ALA A 273 6.64 20.85 1.33
C ALA A 273 7.66 20.62 0.20
N GLN A 274 7.33 19.76 -0.77
CA GLN A 274 8.27 19.33 -1.83
C GLN A 274 7.99 19.99 -3.18
N CYS A 275 6.92 20.77 -3.33
CA CYS A 275 6.61 21.38 -4.63
C CYS A 275 7.71 22.30 -5.16
N LEU A 276 8.49 22.97 -4.32
CA LEU A 276 9.60 23.80 -4.81
C LEU A 276 10.86 23.01 -5.19
N ASN A 277 10.91 21.70 -4.96
CA ASN A 277 11.98 20.82 -5.41
C ASN A 277 11.67 20.25 -6.81
N PRO A 278 12.23 20.79 -7.90
CA PRO A 278 11.90 20.34 -9.24
C PRO A 278 12.47 18.97 -9.58
N ALA A 279 13.45 18.47 -8.82
CA ALA A 279 13.94 17.11 -9.01
C ALA A 279 12.84 16.07 -8.77
N LEU A 280 11.87 16.42 -7.91
CA LEU A 280 10.71 15.60 -7.53
C LEU A 280 9.45 15.91 -8.34
N ARG A 281 9.51 16.89 -9.27
CA ARG A 281 8.41 17.23 -10.21
C ARG A 281 7.02 17.22 -9.55
N THR A 282 6.93 17.80 -8.36
CA THR A 282 5.70 17.85 -7.57
C THR A 282 4.89 19.07 -7.97
N PRO A 283 3.57 18.96 -8.20
CA PRO A 283 2.73 20.10 -8.56
C PRO A 283 2.79 21.20 -7.49
N LEU A 284 2.84 22.46 -7.91
CA LEU A 284 2.76 23.62 -7.04
C LEU A 284 1.54 23.51 -6.14
N THR A 285 1.75 23.62 -4.84
CA THR A 285 0.70 23.41 -3.84
C THR A 285 0.89 24.40 -2.71
N THR A 286 -0.19 25.07 -2.30
CA THR A 286 -0.24 25.93 -1.12
C THR A 286 -1.31 25.44 -0.14
N LYS A 287 -1.23 25.89 1.11
CA LYS A 287 -2.23 25.63 2.16
C LYS A 287 -2.99 26.91 2.45
N VAL A 288 -4.31 26.85 2.40
CA VAL A 288 -5.19 27.98 2.71
C VAL A 288 -5.81 27.76 4.10
N PRO A 289 -5.50 28.62 5.10
CA PRO A 289 -6.04 28.46 6.45
C PRO A 289 -7.57 28.51 6.46
N ARG A 290 -8.21 27.61 7.20
CA ARG A 290 -9.67 27.58 7.33
C ARG A 290 -10.24 28.87 7.91
N SER A 291 -9.50 29.51 8.82
CA SER A 291 -9.87 30.81 9.39
C SER A 291 -9.99 31.92 8.33
N LEU A 292 -9.13 31.89 7.30
CA LEU A 292 -9.19 32.84 6.19
C LEU A 292 -10.41 32.56 5.29
N ILE A 293 -10.69 31.28 5.01
CA ILE A 293 -11.86 30.87 4.23
C ILE A 293 -13.15 31.34 4.91
N ALA A 294 -13.30 31.06 6.21
CA ALA A 294 -14.50 31.43 6.98
C ALA A 294 -14.70 32.95 7.09
N GLN A 295 -13.63 33.74 7.11
CA GLN A 295 -13.72 35.20 7.20
C GLN A 295 -14.00 35.86 5.85
N ASN A 296 -13.32 35.42 4.79
CA ASN A 296 -13.45 35.98 3.45
C ASN A 296 -12.98 34.97 2.40
N PRO A 297 -13.90 34.16 1.85
CA PRO A 297 -13.54 33.06 0.94
C PRO A 297 -13.04 33.58 -0.42
N GLU A 298 -13.51 34.73 -0.89
CA GLU A 298 -13.02 35.37 -2.12
C GLU A 298 -11.54 35.77 -1.97
N ARG A 299 -11.20 36.44 -0.86
CA ARG A 299 -9.80 36.78 -0.53
C ARG A 299 -8.94 35.52 -0.36
N ALA A 300 -9.48 34.47 0.25
CA ALA A 300 -8.78 33.20 0.42
C ALA A 300 -8.40 32.59 -0.94
N ALA A 301 -9.35 32.55 -1.88
CA ALA A 301 -9.14 32.06 -3.24
C ALA A 301 -8.11 32.91 -4.01
N ALA A 302 -8.23 34.25 -3.94
CA ALA A 302 -7.30 35.16 -4.61
C ALA A 302 -5.87 34.99 -4.08
N GLN A 303 -5.70 34.94 -2.75
CA GLN A 303 -4.39 34.72 -2.12
C GLN A 303 -3.78 33.36 -2.48
N ALA A 304 -4.61 32.32 -2.64
CA ALA A 304 -4.14 31.01 -3.06
C ALA A 304 -3.59 31.03 -4.50
N ILE A 305 -4.31 31.64 -5.43
CA ILE A 305 -3.88 31.80 -6.83
C ILE A 305 -2.60 32.66 -6.91
N ASP A 306 -2.54 33.76 -6.16
CA ASP A 306 -1.37 34.62 -6.09
C ASP A 306 -0.15 33.86 -5.55
N ALA A 307 -0.32 33.06 -4.49
CA ALA A 307 0.75 32.24 -3.93
C ALA A 307 1.26 31.20 -4.93
N LEU A 308 0.37 30.52 -5.66
CA LEU A 308 0.76 29.56 -6.71
C LEU A 308 1.57 30.25 -7.82
N ASN A 309 1.14 31.43 -8.28
CA ASN A 309 1.86 32.20 -9.29
C ASN A 309 3.21 32.74 -8.80
N ALA A 310 3.30 33.14 -7.53
CA ALA A 310 4.56 33.54 -6.91
C ALA A 310 5.54 32.35 -6.84
N MET A 311 5.06 31.16 -6.46
CA MET A 311 5.88 29.95 -6.44
C MET A 311 6.29 29.49 -7.85
N ALA A 312 5.41 29.61 -8.85
CA ALA A 312 5.74 29.37 -10.27
C ALA A 312 6.90 30.27 -10.74
N THR A 313 6.83 31.55 -10.38
CA THR A 313 7.89 32.53 -10.64
C THR A 313 9.17 32.16 -9.89
N ALA A 314 9.08 31.79 -8.62
CA ALA A 314 10.24 31.41 -7.80
C ALA A 314 10.96 30.16 -8.33
N ARG A 315 10.21 29.13 -8.74
CA ARG A 315 10.78 27.90 -9.34
C ARG A 315 11.60 28.22 -10.59
N THR A 316 11.20 29.22 -11.37
CA THR A 316 11.89 29.66 -12.59
C THR A 316 13.07 30.59 -12.29
N ASN A 317 12.87 31.59 -11.42
CA ASN A 317 13.81 32.71 -11.27
C ASN A 317 14.77 32.57 -10.08
N VAL A 318 14.32 31.93 -9.00
CA VAL A 318 15.08 31.84 -7.73
C VAL A 318 15.86 30.54 -7.67
N PHE A 319 15.19 29.40 -7.91
CA PHE A 319 15.84 28.11 -7.75
C PHE A 319 16.52 27.57 -9.03
N GLN A 320 16.44 28.30 -10.15
CA GLN A 320 17.11 28.08 -11.45
C GLN A 320 17.66 26.67 -11.68
N PHE A 321 16.83 25.78 -12.22
CA PHE A 321 17.26 24.45 -12.64
C PHE A 321 17.31 24.38 -14.18
N PRO A 322 18.46 24.02 -14.79
CA PRO A 322 18.67 24.10 -16.23
C PRO A 322 17.63 23.34 -17.07
N ASP A 323 17.12 22.23 -16.54
CA ASP A 323 16.26 21.30 -17.27
C ASP A 323 14.76 21.48 -16.98
N TYR A 324 14.37 22.53 -16.26
CA TYR A 324 12.97 22.74 -15.88
C TYR A 324 12.29 23.77 -16.79
N PRO A 325 11.17 23.41 -17.46
CA PRO A 325 10.46 24.35 -18.31
C PRO A 325 9.96 25.55 -17.50
N ARG A 326 9.96 26.74 -18.11
CA ARG A 326 9.39 27.95 -17.49
C ARG A 326 7.94 27.67 -17.13
N VAL A 327 7.61 27.88 -15.86
CA VAL A 327 6.27 27.63 -15.34
C VAL A 327 5.34 28.72 -15.88
N LYS A 328 4.24 28.31 -16.51
CA LYS A 328 3.18 29.22 -16.95
C LYS A 328 2.44 29.76 -15.72
N PRO A 329 1.74 30.90 -15.83
CA PRO A 329 0.78 31.30 -14.81
C PRO A 329 -0.20 30.16 -14.52
N VAL A 330 -0.47 29.92 -13.25
CA VAL A 330 -1.40 28.89 -12.80
C VAL A 330 -2.82 29.43 -12.95
N THR A 331 -3.59 28.82 -13.85
CA THR A 331 -4.95 29.26 -14.19
C THR A 331 -6.04 28.28 -13.77
N GLN A 332 -5.68 27.07 -13.37
CA GLN A 332 -6.60 26.01 -12.96
C GLN A 332 -5.91 25.03 -12.02
N GLY A 333 -6.69 24.24 -11.30
CA GLY A 333 -6.18 23.32 -10.29
C GLY A 333 -7.22 22.52 -9.56
N VAL A 334 -6.82 22.00 -8.40
CA VAL A 334 -7.71 21.34 -7.44
C VAL A 334 -7.56 21.95 -6.06
N ALA A 335 -8.67 22.03 -5.34
CA ALA A 335 -8.73 22.23 -3.90
C ALA A 335 -9.03 20.89 -3.24
N LYS A 336 -8.35 20.53 -2.15
CA LYS A 336 -8.55 19.25 -1.47
C LYS A 336 -8.25 19.28 0.03
N LEU A 337 -8.92 18.43 0.79
CA LEU A 337 -8.57 18.19 2.19
C LEU A 337 -7.39 17.21 2.31
N GLY A 338 -6.53 17.47 3.30
CA GLY A 338 -5.65 16.43 3.83
C GLY A 338 -6.46 15.41 4.63
N TRP A 339 -5.92 14.22 4.87
CA TRP A 339 -6.58 13.20 5.70
C TRP A 339 -8.00 12.82 5.25
N SER A 340 -8.17 12.75 3.94
CA SER A 340 -9.38 12.28 3.27
C SER A 340 -9.01 11.21 2.24
N TRP A 341 -9.90 10.25 2.08
CA TRP A 341 -9.71 9.02 1.32
C TRP A 341 -10.58 9.00 0.07
N GLU A 342 -10.19 8.17 -0.90
CA GLU A 342 -10.99 7.87 -2.10
C GLU A 342 -11.43 9.10 -2.93
N ALA A 343 -10.65 10.18 -2.87
CA ALA A 343 -10.92 11.45 -3.56
C ALA A 343 -12.27 12.11 -3.21
N LEU A 344 -12.89 11.77 -2.07
CA LEU A 344 -14.16 12.35 -1.61
C LEU A 344 -14.10 13.88 -1.49
N ASP A 345 -12.98 14.38 -0.96
CA ASP A 345 -12.79 15.80 -0.65
C ASP A 345 -11.85 16.50 -1.62
N VAL A 346 -12.12 16.34 -2.92
CA VAL A 346 -11.42 17.04 -4.01
C VAL A 346 -12.43 17.86 -4.83
N ARG A 347 -12.10 19.11 -5.13
CA ARG A 347 -12.88 20.02 -5.98
C ARG A 347 -11.97 20.63 -7.05
N LYS A 348 -12.35 20.49 -8.31
CA LYS A 348 -11.65 21.16 -9.41
C LYS A 348 -12.01 22.64 -9.47
N TRP A 349 -11.06 23.48 -9.86
CA TRP A 349 -11.29 24.90 -10.10
C TRP A 349 -10.63 25.35 -11.41
N THR A 350 -11.30 26.26 -12.12
CA THR A 350 -10.85 26.82 -13.40
C THR A 350 -10.79 28.35 -13.40
N ASP A 351 -11.25 28.96 -12.32
CA ASP A 351 -11.27 30.41 -12.10
C ASP A 351 -11.37 30.72 -10.60
N LEU A 352 -11.38 32.01 -10.26
CA LEU A 352 -11.48 32.50 -8.89
C LEU A 352 -12.77 32.06 -8.19
N GLN A 353 -13.90 32.09 -8.90
CA GLN A 353 -15.23 31.85 -8.33
C GLN A 353 -15.44 30.36 -8.01
N THR A 354 -15.01 29.47 -8.90
CA THR A 354 -15.02 28.02 -8.68
C THR A 354 -14.08 27.61 -7.55
N LEU A 355 -12.89 28.23 -7.45
CA LEU A 355 -12.00 28.01 -6.31
C LEU A 355 -12.63 28.49 -5.00
N GLN A 356 -13.22 29.68 -4.97
CA GLN A 356 -13.91 30.21 -3.78
C GLN A 356 -14.99 29.23 -3.30
N THR A 357 -15.83 28.75 -4.22
CA THR A 357 -16.90 27.79 -3.92
C THR A 357 -16.31 26.50 -3.34
N GLY A 358 -15.30 25.93 -4.00
CA GLY A 358 -14.64 24.71 -3.53
C GLY A 358 -13.97 24.88 -2.16
N LEU A 359 -13.42 26.06 -1.85
CA LEU A 359 -12.85 26.34 -0.53
C LEU A 359 -13.92 26.38 0.57
N VAL A 360 -15.08 26.99 0.30
CA VAL A 360 -16.23 26.99 1.24
C VAL A 360 -16.75 25.57 1.44
N ASP A 361 -17.01 24.84 0.34
CA ASP A 361 -17.51 23.47 0.37
C ASP A 361 -16.63 22.53 1.21
N LEU A 362 -15.31 22.67 1.11
CA LEU A 362 -14.36 21.85 1.87
C LEU A 362 -14.13 22.40 3.29
N GLY A 363 -14.09 23.73 3.46
CA GLY A 363 -13.80 24.40 4.72
C GLY A 363 -14.97 24.40 5.71
N GLU A 364 -16.20 24.23 5.26
CA GLU A 364 -17.40 24.30 6.10
C GLU A 364 -18.02 22.92 6.38
N GLN A 365 -17.36 21.82 5.98
CA GLN A 365 -17.85 20.48 6.27
C GLN A 365 -18.01 20.23 7.77
N GLN A 366 -19.18 19.71 8.14
CA GLN A 366 -19.53 19.41 9.53
C GLN A 366 -18.61 18.31 10.08
N GLY A 367 -18.18 18.48 11.34
CA GLY A 367 -17.30 17.52 12.02
C GLY A 367 -15.85 17.51 11.53
N SER A 368 -15.49 18.34 10.54
CA SER A 368 -14.10 18.43 10.08
C SER A 368 -13.20 19.14 11.09
N HIS A 369 -12.06 18.52 11.39
CA HIS A 369 -10.95 19.04 12.18
C HIS A 369 -9.80 19.55 11.30
N MET A 370 -10.04 19.71 9.99
CA MET A 370 -9.03 20.22 9.08
C MET A 370 -8.77 21.71 9.34
N GLU A 371 -7.50 22.05 9.56
CA GLU A 371 -7.06 23.43 9.84
C GLU A 371 -6.88 24.26 8.56
N TYR A 372 -6.74 23.59 7.42
CA TYR A 372 -6.47 24.21 6.13
C TYR A 372 -6.97 23.34 4.98
N VAL A 373 -7.13 23.96 3.81
CA VAL A 373 -7.43 23.31 2.53
C VAL A 373 -6.18 23.44 1.62
N PHE A 374 -5.78 22.35 0.95
CA PHE A 374 -4.73 22.43 -0.06
C PHE A 374 -5.30 23.01 -1.35
N VAL A 375 -4.56 23.93 -1.99
CA VAL A 375 -4.82 24.38 -3.35
C VAL A 375 -3.60 24.07 -4.20
N GLN A 376 -3.79 23.27 -5.25
CA GLN A 376 -2.74 22.70 -6.07
C GLN A 376 -2.97 23.03 -7.56
N GLU A 377 -1.90 23.30 -8.30
CA GLU A 377 -1.97 23.51 -9.76
C GLU A 377 -2.47 22.26 -10.49
N TRP A 378 -3.18 22.45 -11.60
CA TRP A 378 -3.55 21.34 -12.47
C TRP A 378 -2.35 20.93 -13.32
N VAL A 379 -1.98 19.65 -13.26
CA VAL A 379 -1.04 19.06 -14.22
C VAL A 379 -1.85 18.46 -15.35
N GLU A 380 -1.55 18.84 -16.60
CA GLU A 380 -2.11 18.14 -17.75
C GLU A 380 -1.45 16.77 -17.92
N PHE A 381 -2.26 15.72 -18.00
CA PHE A 381 -1.80 14.35 -18.26
C PHE A 381 -2.81 13.62 -19.15
N ASP A 382 -2.35 12.55 -19.80
CA ASP A 382 -3.20 11.66 -20.61
C ASP A 382 -3.45 10.33 -19.90
N ILE A 383 -2.53 9.91 -19.04
CA ILE A 383 -2.63 8.68 -18.25
C ILE A 383 -1.92 8.83 -16.91
N GLU A 384 -2.46 8.20 -15.88
CA GLU A 384 -1.76 7.99 -14.61
C GLU A 384 -1.18 6.56 -14.59
N ILE A 385 0.11 6.43 -14.27
CA ILE A 385 0.77 5.14 -14.10
C ILE A 385 1.08 4.94 -12.63
N ARG A 386 0.44 3.95 -12.01
CA ARG A 386 0.56 3.61 -10.59
C ARG A 386 1.61 2.53 -10.42
N ASN A 387 2.74 2.89 -9.83
CA ASN A 387 3.94 2.06 -9.75
C ASN A 387 4.13 1.53 -8.33
N TYR A 388 4.27 0.22 -8.19
CA TYR A 388 4.36 -0.45 -6.89
C TYR A 388 5.80 -0.85 -6.61
N VAL A 389 6.47 -0.17 -5.68
CA VAL A 389 7.85 -0.48 -5.30
C VAL A 389 7.84 -1.23 -3.98
N VAL A 390 8.52 -2.38 -3.93
CA VAL A 390 8.52 -3.31 -2.79
C VAL A 390 9.94 -3.57 -2.34
N MET A 391 10.21 -3.34 -1.06
CA MET A 391 11.49 -3.53 -0.37
C MET A 391 12.68 -2.86 -1.11
N PRO A 392 12.60 -1.55 -1.42
CA PRO A 392 13.69 -0.86 -2.10
C PRO A 392 14.96 -0.83 -1.23
N ASP A 393 16.10 -1.15 -1.86
CA ASP A 393 17.44 -0.97 -1.33
C ASP A 393 18.19 0.03 -2.21
N LEU A 394 18.46 1.22 -1.68
CA LEU A 394 19.15 2.29 -2.41
C LEU A 394 20.58 1.92 -2.84
N ARG A 395 21.13 0.81 -2.35
CA ARG A 395 22.46 0.30 -2.76
C ARG A 395 22.37 -0.69 -3.92
N ASP A 396 21.17 -1.20 -4.19
CA ASP A 396 20.84 -2.02 -5.35
C ASP A 396 19.71 -1.34 -6.14
N PRO A 397 20.04 -0.47 -7.11
CA PRO A 397 19.04 0.24 -7.92
C PRO A 397 18.02 -0.67 -8.60
N GLY A 398 18.34 -1.95 -8.85
CA GLY A 398 17.40 -2.91 -9.43
C GLY A 398 16.21 -3.21 -8.51
N THR A 399 16.38 -3.12 -7.20
CA THR A 399 15.29 -3.28 -6.22
C THR A 399 14.39 -2.05 -6.12
N CYS A 400 14.87 -0.89 -6.59
CA CYS A 400 14.10 0.36 -6.60
C CYS A 400 13.11 0.44 -7.78
N LEU A 401 13.20 -0.49 -8.73
CA LEU A 401 12.27 -0.57 -9.86
C LEU A 401 10.90 -1.09 -9.40
N PRO A 402 9.80 -0.62 -10.01
CA PRO A 402 8.46 -1.13 -9.74
C PRO A 402 8.37 -2.65 -9.96
N LYS A 403 7.74 -3.35 -9.02
CA LYS A 403 7.39 -4.78 -9.14
C LYS A 403 6.06 -5.00 -9.86
N GLY A 404 5.22 -3.98 -9.87
CA GLY A 404 3.98 -3.92 -10.65
C GLY A 404 3.75 -2.49 -11.13
N ALA A 405 2.98 -2.35 -12.21
CA ALA A 405 2.48 -1.07 -12.69
C ALA A 405 1.07 -1.24 -13.24
N VAL A 406 0.19 -0.28 -12.96
CA VAL A 406 -1.17 -0.23 -13.51
C VAL A 406 -1.39 1.12 -14.17
N CYS A 407 -1.84 1.12 -15.42
CA CYS A 407 -2.19 2.33 -16.15
C CYS A 407 -3.66 2.65 -15.94
N THR A 408 -3.97 3.84 -15.42
CA THR A 408 -5.34 4.27 -15.11
C THR A 408 -5.66 5.64 -15.67
N MET A 409 -6.90 5.82 -16.10
CA MET A 409 -7.45 7.12 -16.51
C MET A 409 -8.79 7.35 -15.81
N PHE A 410 -9.01 8.55 -15.27
CA PHE A 410 -10.29 8.92 -14.68
C PHE A 410 -11.38 8.93 -15.77
N CYS A 411 -12.53 8.31 -15.48
CA CYS A 411 -13.60 8.16 -16.47
C CYS A 411 -14.55 9.35 -16.49
N GLU A 412 -14.98 9.79 -15.31
CA GLU A 412 -16.10 10.72 -15.18
C GLU A 412 -15.81 11.75 -14.09
N GLU A 413 -16.02 13.01 -14.45
CA GLU A 413 -16.13 14.12 -13.50
C GLU A 413 -17.60 14.19 -13.09
N THR A 414 -17.89 14.11 -11.79
CA THR A 414 -19.26 14.24 -11.28
C THR A 414 -19.76 15.66 -11.48
N ALA A 415 -21.08 15.89 -11.38
CA ALA A 415 -21.66 17.23 -11.49
C ALA A 415 -21.08 18.26 -10.51
N HIS A 416 -20.44 17.80 -9.42
CA HIS A 416 -19.80 18.62 -8.40
C HIS A 416 -18.27 18.68 -8.52
N GLY A 417 -17.71 18.25 -9.66
CA GLY A 417 -16.26 18.27 -9.90
C GLY A 417 -15.48 17.19 -9.14
N GLY A 418 -16.16 16.16 -8.63
CA GLY A 418 -15.55 14.99 -8.02
C GLY A 418 -15.11 13.97 -9.07
N PHE A 419 -14.23 13.04 -8.71
CA PHE A 419 -13.71 12.04 -9.63
C PHE A 419 -14.17 10.65 -9.21
N THR A 420 -14.89 9.94 -10.10
CA THR A 420 -15.30 8.55 -9.86
C THR A 420 -14.95 7.66 -11.04
N ASN A 421 -14.65 6.39 -10.74
CA ASN A 421 -14.36 5.32 -11.68
C ASN A 421 -13.05 5.50 -12.48
N PHE A 422 -12.37 4.38 -12.70
CA PHE A 422 -11.10 4.32 -13.42
C PHE A 422 -11.19 3.35 -14.59
N ASN A 423 -10.81 3.84 -15.77
CA ASN A 423 -10.48 2.98 -16.90
C ASN A 423 -9.09 2.44 -16.61
N ARG A 424 -8.95 1.11 -16.69
CA ARG A 424 -7.67 0.43 -16.57
C ARG A 424 -7.22 0.00 -17.95
N PHE A 425 -5.93 0.11 -18.19
CA PHE A 425 -5.32 -0.29 -19.45
C PHE A 425 -4.22 -1.30 -19.15
N SER A 426 -4.15 -2.36 -19.96
CA SER A 426 -2.92 -3.12 -20.07
C SER A 426 -1.80 -2.23 -20.61
N ARG A 427 -0.55 -2.70 -20.51
CA ARG A 427 0.58 -2.01 -21.13
C ARG A 427 0.36 -1.81 -22.64
N GLU A 428 -0.11 -2.85 -23.31
CA GLU A 428 -0.36 -2.87 -24.76
C GLU A 428 -1.47 -1.89 -25.13
N GLU A 429 -2.58 -1.90 -24.37
CA GLU A 429 -3.69 -0.96 -24.59
C GLU A 429 -3.26 0.49 -24.35
N CYS A 430 -2.47 0.74 -23.31
CA CYS A 430 -1.93 2.06 -23.01
C CYS A 430 -1.04 2.55 -24.17
N LEU A 431 -0.12 1.70 -24.65
CA LEU A 431 0.74 2.00 -25.79
C LEU A 431 -0.07 2.31 -27.05
N THR A 432 -1.05 1.49 -27.39
CA THR A 432 -1.85 1.66 -28.60
C THR A 432 -2.80 2.85 -28.51
N ARG A 433 -3.53 3.01 -27.40
CA ARG A 433 -4.62 4.00 -27.27
C ARG A 433 -4.13 5.37 -26.82
N ILE A 434 -3.22 5.42 -25.85
CA ILE A 434 -2.74 6.67 -25.25
C ILE A 434 -1.50 7.18 -26.00
N PHE A 435 -0.51 6.31 -26.17
CA PHE A 435 0.75 6.66 -26.87
C PHE A 435 0.67 6.47 -28.39
N LYS A 436 -0.48 6.05 -28.93
CA LYS A 436 -0.72 5.93 -30.38
C LYS A 436 0.30 5.04 -31.12
N GLY A 437 0.82 4.02 -30.44
CA GLY A 437 1.85 3.12 -30.95
C GLY A 437 3.28 3.67 -30.90
N ASP A 438 3.51 4.85 -30.31
CA ASP A 438 4.82 5.45 -30.14
C ASP A 438 5.60 4.78 -29.00
N GLN A 439 6.29 3.68 -29.33
CA GLN A 439 7.09 2.92 -28.37
C GLN A 439 8.19 3.76 -27.72
N GLN A 440 8.82 4.66 -28.47
CA GLN A 440 9.89 5.51 -27.95
C GLN A 440 9.37 6.46 -26.86
N ALA A 441 8.17 7.02 -27.04
CA ALA A 441 7.56 7.87 -26.02
C ALA A 441 7.18 7.10 -24.75
N TYR A 442 6.71 5.86 -24.90
CA TYR A 442 6.42 4.97 -23.77
C TYR A 442 7.70 4.59 -23.00
N ASP A 443 8.80 4.30 -23.71
CA ASP A 443 10.09 3.98 -23.10
C ASP A 443 10.69 5.20 -22.40
N SER A 444 10.56 6.39 -23.00
CA SER A 444 10.92 7.67 -22.39
C SER A 444 10.12 7.94 -21.11
N CYS A 445 8.80 7.67 -21.13
CA CYS A 445 7.93 7.75 -19.95
C CYS A 445 8.44 6.83 -18.83
N THR A 446 8.63 5.55 -19.12
CA THR A 446 9.10 4.54 -18.15
C THR A 446 10.46 4.91 -17.55
N THR A 447 11.38 5.41 -18.38
CA THR A 447 12.70 5.87 -17.93
C THR A 447 12.59 7.03 -16.95
N GLN A 448 11.74 8.02 -17.26
CA GLN A 448 11.52 9.17 -16.38
C GLN A 448 10.82 8.79 -15.07
N ILE A 449 9.84 7.89 -15.11
CA ILE A 449 9.18 7.34 -13.92
C ILE A 449 10.21 6.70 -12.99
N ASN A 450 11.05 5.80 -13.51
CA ASN A 450 12.05 5.10 -12.70
C ASN A 450 13.06 6.06 -12.07
N ALA A 451 13.52 7.06 -12.83
CA ALA A 451 14.41 8.09 -12.30
C ALA A 451 13.74 8.93 -11.20
N LEU A 452 12.44 9.23 -11.34
CA LEU A 452 11.67 10.01 -10.37
C LEU A 452 11.39 9.21 -9.09
N ILE A 453 11.03 7.93 -9.21
CA ILE A 453 10.91 7.00 -8.08
C ILE A 453 12.20 6.94 -7.29
N TYR A 454 13.35 6.77 -7.97
CA TYR A 454 14.64 6.69 -7.30
C TYR A 454 14.94 7.96 -6.47
N LYS A 455 14.66 9.15 -7.02
CA LYS A 455 14.80 10.42 -6.29
C LYS A 455 13.86 10.52 -5.09
N TRP A 456 12.61 10.09 -5.25
CA TRP A 456 11.66 10.05 -4.14
C TRP A 456 12.10 9.10 -3.03
N LEU A 457 12.66 7.94 -3.36
CA LEU A 457 13.17 7.01 -2.35
C LEU A 457 14.30 7.65 -1.51
N PHE A 458 15.13 8.53 -2.08
CA PHE A 458 16.08 9.34 -1.31
C PHE A 458 15.39 10.40 -0.44
N ALA A 459 14.35 11.06 -0.95
CA ALA A 459 13.60 12.04 -0.15
C ALA A 459 12.90 11.35 1.04
N ILE A 460 12.25 10.21 0.81
CA ILE A 460 11.63 9.38 1.86
C ILE A 460 12.70 8.88 2.85
N ARG A 461 13.91 8.58 2.38
CA ARG A 461 15.03 8.21 3.25
C ARG A 461 15.47 9.34 4.18
N ALA A 462 15.29 10.59 3.77
CA ALA A 462 15.55 11.74 4.63
C ALA A 462 14.47 11.89 5.72
N GLU A 463 13.22 11.53 5.42
CA GLU A 463 12.12 11.49 6.39
C GLU A 463 12.27 10.33 7.39
N CYS A 464 12.78 9.18 6.94
CA CYS A 464 12.95 8.01 7.79
C CYS A 464 14.19 7.17 7.46
N ALA A 465 14.96 6.88 8.51
CA ALA A 465 16.13 6.00 8.44
C ALA A 465 15.80 4.50 8.34
N GLU A 466 14.53 4.11 8.29
CA GLU A 466 14.11 2.77 7.86
C GLU A 466 13.51 2.89 6.46
N PRO A 467 13.99 2.11 5.46
CA PRO A 467 13.38 2.15 4.13
C PRO A 467 11.93 1.63 4.21
N PRO A 468 11.00 2.22 3.44
CA PRO A 468 9.63 1.73 3.44
C PRO A 468 9.58 0.30 2.89
N VAL A 469 8.77 -0.58 3.49
CA VAL A 469 8.52 -1.93 2.97
C VAL A 469 7.90 -1.89 1.56
N PHE A 470 7.06 -0.89 1.34
CA PHE A 470 6.27 -0.70 0.13
C PHE A 470 5.96 0.78 -0.03
N VAL A 471 5.93 1.29 -1.26
CA VAL A 471 5.33 2.58 -1.60
C VAL A 471 4.67 2.46 -2.97
N ARG A 472 3.48 3.05 -3.12
CA ARG A 472 2.87 3.26 -4.45
C ARG A 472 3.19 4.68 -4.92
N PHE A 473 3.69 4.78 -6.15
CA PHE A 473 3.99 6.05 -6.81
C PHE A 473 3.06 6.23 -8.00
N ASP A 474 2.15 7.19 -7.91
CA ASP A 474 1.21 7.51 -8.98
C ASP A 474 1.81 8.65 -9.81
N MET A 475 2.12 8.36 -11.07
CA MET A 475 2.84 9.25 -11.97
C MET A 475 1.93 9.75 -13.07
N LEU A 476 1.82 11.07 -13.18
CA LEU A 476 1.00 11.74 -14.20
C LEU A 476 1.82 11.88 -15.48
N CYS A 477 1.37 11.24 -16.55
CA CYS A 477 2.12 11.11 -17.80
C CYS A 477 1.38 11.80 -18.95
N LYS A 478 2.08 12.70 -19.64
CA LYS A 478 1.58 13.44 -20.81
C LYS A 478 2.33 13.00 -22.06
N TYR A 479 1.62 12.49 -23.06
CA TYR A 479 2.18 12.15 -24.36
C TYR A 479 2.35 13.43 -25.20
N ARG A 480 3.57 13.65 -25.73
CA ARG A 480 3.91 14.83 -26.55
C ARG A 480 4.16 14.49 -28.02
N GLY A 481 4.20 13.22 -28.39
CA GLY A 481 4.57 12.77 -29.73
C GLY A 481 6.07 12.70 -29.96
N ASN A 482 6.46 12.13 -31.10
CA ASN A 482 7.84 12.06 -31.58
C ASN A 482 8.82 11.46 -30.56
N GLY A 483 8.42 10.38 -29.89
CA GLY A 483 9.27 9.72 -28.89
C GLY A 483 9.37 10.44 -27.54
N VAL A 484 8.55 11.49 -27.31
CA VAL A 484 8.60 12.30 -26.08
C VAL A 484 7.37 12.12 -25.21
N CYS A 485 7.63 11.96 -23.91
CA CYS A 485 6.63 12.00 -22.84
C CYS A 485 7.13 12.92 -21.71
N GLU A 486 6.20 13.57 -21.02
CA GLU A 486 6.47 14.31 -19.79
C GLU A 486 5.84 13.58 -18.60
N VAL A 487 6.60 13.47 -17.51
CA VAL A 487 6.18 12.76 -16.29
C VAL A 487 6.26 13.71 -15.10
N SER A 488 5.18 13.81 -14.33
CA SER A 488 5.11 14.53 -13.05
C SER A 488 4.69 13.59 -11.92
N THR A 489 5.01 13.94 -10.68
CA THR A 489 4.51 13.21 -9.51
C THR A 489 3.03 13.54 -9.31
N GLY A 490 2.17 12.53 -9.17
CA GLY A 490 0.77 12.68 -8.81
C GLY A 490 0.56 12.47 -7.32
N GLU A 491 0.62 11.21 -6.90
CA GLU A 491 0.37 10.78 -5.52
C GLU A 491 1.45 9.82 -5.01
N LEU A 492 1.75 9.90 -3.72
CA LEU A 492 2.55 8.94 -2.98
C LEU A 492 1.62 8.29 -1.96
N THR A 493 1.48 6.97 -2.04
CA THR A 493 0.55 6.23 -1.16
C THR A 493 1.31 5.36 -0.18
N GLU A 494 0.79 5.31 1.04
CA GLU A 494 1.25 4.47 2.13
C GLU A 494 1.10 2.96 1.84
N LEU A 495 1.67 2.16 2.75
CA LEU A 495 1.45 0.72 2.82
C LEU A 495 0.02 0.47 3.27
N GLY A 496 -0.75 -0.20 2.42
CA GLY A 496 -2.21 -0.23 2.56
C GLY A 496 -2.93 0.57 1.48
N GLY A 497 -2.20 1.19 0.55
CA GLY A 497 -2.78 1.71 -0.67
C GLY A 497 -3.46 0.63 -1.53
N CYS A 498 -4.49 1.04 -2.26
CA CYS A 498 -5.26 0.22 -3.18
C CYS A 498 -4.38 -0.41 -4.28
N PHE A 499 -4.53 -1.72 -4.55
CA PHE A 499 -3.75 -2.45 -5.57
C PHE A 499 -4.32 -2.35 -6.99
N LEU A 500 -5.57 -1.89 -7.15
CA LEU A 500 -6.16 -1.44 -8.42
C LEU A 500 -6.03 -2.42 -9.60
N GLY A 501 -6.11 -3.71 -9.31
CA GLY A 501 -6.02 -4.78 -10.30
C GLY A 501 -4.61 -5.38 -10.47
N TRP A 502 -3.62 -5.00 -9.65
CA TRP A 502 -2.39 -5.77 -9.55
C TRP A 502 -2.65 -7.07 -8.78
N ASN A 503 -3.05 -8.12 -9.50
CA ASN A 503 -3.51 -9.40 -8.94
C ASN A 503 -2.48 -10.06 -8.00
N ASP A 504 -1.19 -10.03 -8.35
CA ASP A 504 -0.11 -10.60 -7.53
C ASP A 504 0.40 -9.66 -6.44
N GLY A 505 -0.10 -8.42 -6.42
CA GLY A 505 0.30 -7.36 -5.49
C GLY A 505 0.13 -7.76 -4.02
N PRO A 506 -1.05 -8.24 -3.59
CA PRO A 506 -1.27 -8.68 -2.22
C PRO A 506 -0.24 -9.71 -1.74
N GLN A 507 -0.02 -10.77 -2.52
CA GLN A 507 0.94 -11.82 -2.15
C GLN A 507 2.36 -11.26 -2.03
N THR A 508 2.76 -10.44 -3.00
CA THR A 508 4.09 -9.81 -3.03
C THR A 508 4.32 -8.89 -1.83
N VAL A 509 3.34 -8.04 -1.53
CA VAL A 509 3.44 -7.04 -0.46
C VAL A 509 3.30 -7.69 0.92
N PHE A 510 2.37 -8.63 1.12
CA PHE A 510 2.23 -9.34 2.39
C PHE A 510 3.52 -10.10 2.74
N ALA A 511 4.13 -10.78 1.76
CA ALA A 511 5.42 -11.44 1.97
C ALA A 511 6.51 -10.45 2.41
N ALA A 512 6.58 -9.28 1.78
CA ALA A 512 7.52 -8.22 2.14
C ALA A 512 7.29 -7.68 3.56
N VAL A 513 6.03 -7.46 3.96
CA VAL A 513 5.70 -7.02 5.32
C VAL A 513 6.05 -8.10 6.34
N ILE A 514 5.78 -9.37 6.06
CA ILE A 514 6.18 -10.48 6.93
C ILE A 514 7.69 -10.52 7.11
N ASP A 515 8.44 -10.36 6.02
CA ASP A 515 9.90 -10.30 6.05
C ASP A 515 10.44 -9.13 6.88
N SER A 516 9.71 -8.01 6.94
CA SER A 516 10.08 -6.83 7.72
C SER A 516 10.09 -7.06 9.23
N TYR A 517 9.25 -7.98 9.76
CA TYR A 517 9.26 -8.34 11.19
C TYR A 517 10.60 -8.94 11.63
N PHE A 518 11.31 -9.59 10.71
CA PHE A 518 12.55 -10.31 11.00
C PHE A 518 13.81 -9.44 10.83
N GLY A 519 13.65 -8.12 10.62
CA GLY A 519 14.76 -7.18 10.52
C GLY A 519 15.61 -7.31 9.25
N ARG A 520 15.08 -7.98 8.22
CA ARG A 520 15.79 -8.18 6.93
C ARG A 520 16.09 -6.85 6.24
N LEU A 521 15.22 -5.84 6.41
CA LEU A 521 15.45 -4.48 5.92
C LEU A 521 16.73 -3.85 6.50
N ALA A 522 16.92 -3.97 7.82
CA ALA A 522 18.08 -3.40 8.49
C ALA A 522 19.38 -4.17 8.22
N GLN A 523 19.30 -5.50 8.09
CA GLN A 523 20.46 -6.34 7.79
C GLN A 523 21.02 -6.06 6.40
N ASN A 524 20.15 -5.83 5.41
CA ASN A 524 20.60 -5.39 4.11
C ASN A 524 21.44 -4.13 4.30
N CYS A 525 20.96 -3.08 4.97
CA CYS A 525 21.66 -1.79 5.13
C CYS A 525 23.10 -1.86 5.68
N VAL A 526 23.49 -2.89 6.43
CA VAL A 526 24.79 -2.92 7.17
C VAL A 526 25.86 -3.82 6.54
N THR A 527 25.49 -4.78 5.69
CA THR A 527 26.48 -5.73 5.12
C THR A 527 26.55 -5.63 3.61
N ASN A 528 27.74 -5.41 3.04
CA ASN A 528 28.01 -5.82 1.65
C ASN A 528 28.25 -7.34 1.61
N SER A 529 28.15 -7.94 0.43
CA SER A 529 28.31 -9.38 0.19
C SER A 529 29.68 -9.95 0.60
N ASN A 530 30.65 -9.09 0.95
CA ASN A 530 32.02 -9.49 1.31
C ASN A 530 32.41 -9.12 2.76
N GLY A 531 31.49 -8.64 3.60
CA GLY A 531 31.80 -8.25 4.98
C GLY A 531 32.81 -7.10 5.14
N GLN A 532 33.11 -6.35 4.07
CA GLN A 532 34.02 -5.20 4.10
C GLN A 532 33.25 -3.88 4.23
N GLN A 533 33.68 -2.98 5.11
CA GLN A 533 33.17 -1.60 5.11
C GLN A 533 33.47 -0.94 3.75
N LEU A 534 32.43 -0.44 3.07
CA LEU A 534 32.59 0.31 1.82
C LEU A 534 33.29 1.65 2.11
N LYS A 535 34.41 1.91 1.43
CA LYS A 535 34.95 3.27 1.31
C LYS A 535 34.02 4.08 0.39
N PRO A 536 33.67 5.33 0.74
CA PRO A 536 32.78 6.14 -0.07
C PRO A 536 33.50 6.55 -1.37
N GLY A 537 33.03 6.03 -2.49
CA GLY A 537 33.54 6.40 -3.80
C GLY A 537 32.81 5.65 -4.92
N ILE A 538 31.70 6.20 -5.40
CA ILE A 538 31.19 5.93 -6.74
C ILE A 538 31.00 7.29 -7.44
N PRO A 539 31.55 7.49 -8.66
CA PRO A 539 31.31 8.69 -9.43
C PRO A 539 29.91 8.63 -10.06
N MET A 540 29.11 9.68 -9.81
CA MET A 540 27.83 9.97 -10.46
C MET A 540 28.03 10.43 -11.92
N GLY A 541 28.62 9.58 -12.76
CA GLY A 541 28.91 9.89 -14.16
C GLY A 541 28.84 8.63 -15.01
N GLY A 542 27.63 8.18 -15.33
CA GLY A 542 27.43 6.95 -16.11
C GLY A 542 26.01 6.73 -16.64
N LEU A 543 25.21 7.79 -16.73
CA LEU A 543 23.98 7.81 -17.53
C LEU A 543 24.05 9.12 -18.32
N VAL A 544 23.92 9.02 -19.66
CA VAL A 544 24.06 10.06 -20.71
C VAL A 544 25.42 10.11 -21.44
N SER A 545 25.51 9.45 -22.59
CA SER A 545 25.86 10.01 -23.94
C SER A 545 25.96 8.83 -24.94
N ASN A 546 25.39 8.86 -26.15
CA ASN A 546 25.70 9.67 -27.34
C ASN A 546 24.43 9.71 -28.24
N HIS A 547 24.06 10.75 -29.01
CA HIS A 547 24.82 11.60 -29.93
C HIS A 547 24.18 13.00 -30.08
N ALA A 548 25.01 14.06 -30.08
CA ALA A 548 24.87 15.26 -30.91
C ALA A 548 26.24 15.98 -30.98
N PRO A 549 26.57 16.67 -32.09
CA PRO A 549 27.96 16.93 -32.50
C PRO A 549 28.60 18.13 -31.79
N SER A 550 29.90 18.02 -31.53
CA SER A 550 30.75 19.04 -30.94
C SER A 550 31.31 20.01 -31.99
N ASN A 551 31.29 21.31 -31.66
CA ASN A 551 32.07 22.33 -32.36
C ASN A 551 33.57 22.04 -32.16
N GLN A 552 34.28 21.73 -33.24
CA GLN A 552 35.72 21.53 -33.24
C GLN A 552 36.47 22.85 -33.43
N VAL A 553 37.48 23.06 -32.58
CA VAL A 553 38.60 23.98 -32.82
C VAL A 553 39.57 23.26 -33.77
N ALA A 554 39.97 23.92 -34.85
CA ALA A 554 40.79 23.33 -35.92
C ALA A 554 42.22 22.97 -35.45
N LEU A 555 42.66 21.75 -35.80
CA LEU A 555 44.05 21.28 -35.67
C LEU A 555 44.91 21.72 -36.87
N PRO A 556 46.24 21.83 -36.71
CA PRO A 556 47.14 22.30 -37.77
C PRO A 556 47.20 21.36 -39.01
N PRO A 557 47.40 21.89 -40.24
CA PRO A 557 47.32 21.15 -41.51
C PRO A 557 48.30 19.98 -41.70
N ALA A 558 49.30 19.81 -40.83
CA ALA A 558 50.27 18.73 -40.92
C ALA A 558 49.74 17.40 -40.37
N GLU A 559 48.82 17.44 -39.40
CA GLU A 559 48.26 16.22 -38.78
C GLU A 559 47.06 15.66 -39.56
N GLN A 560 46.36 16.50 -40.34
CA GLN A 560 45.29 16.05 -41.24
C GLN A 560 45.79 15.16 -42.38
N ARG A 561 46.99 15.42 -42.92
CA ARG A 561 47.53 14.62 -44.04
C ARG A 561 48.00 13.23 -43.63
N ALA A 562 48.33 13.01 -42.34
CA ALA A 562 48.76 11.71 -41.84
C ALA A 562 47.58 10.76 -41.61
N LEU A 563 46.41 11.29 -41.24
CA LEU A 563 45.19 10.52 -41.00
C LEU A 563 44.45 10.16 -42.30
N GLU A 564 44.50 11.04 -43.32
CA GLU A 564 43.90 10.77 -44.63
C GLU A 564 44.63 9.67 -45.41
N GLN A 565 45.93 9.45 -45.17
CA GLN A 565 46.66 8.32 -45.76
C GLN A 565 46.37 6.99 -45.06
N GLN A 566 46.06 6.99 -43.76
CA GLN A 566 45.69 5.77 -43.02
C GLN A 566 44.26 5.28 -43.32
N ALA A 567 43.34 6.20 -43.66
CA ALA A 567 41.94 5.85 -43.92
C ALA A 567 41.70 5.26 -45.32
N MET A 568 42.59 5.47 -46.29
CA MET A 568 42.47 4.92 -47.64
C MET A 568 42.91 3.45 -47.77
N GLU A 569 43.63 2.89 -46.80
CA GLU A 569 44.13 1.51 -46.87
C GLU A 569 43.19 0.44 -46.26
N GLN A 570 42.06 0.82 -45.65
CA GLN A 570 41.19 -0.12 -44.91
C GLN A 570 39.78 -0.39 -45.50
N GLN A 571 39.48 0.04 -46.73
CA GLN A 571 38.19 -0.25 -47.36
C GLN A 571 38.34 -0.90 -48.74
N GLN A 572 38.78 -2.17 -48.75
CA GLN A 572 38.48 -3.11 -49.84
C GLN A 572 38.15 -4.49 -49.26
N GLY A 573 36.88 -4.90 -49.38
CA GLY A 573 36.47 -6.29 -49.24
C GLY A 573 35.06 -6.52 -48.71
N GLY A 574 34.14 -7.00 -49.57
CA GLY A 574 33.10 -7.95 -49.15
C GLY A 574 31.63 -7.59 -49.38
N ALA A 575 31.10 -8.01 -50.54
CA ALA A 575 29.69 -8.25 -50.91
C ALA A 575 28.98 -9.30 -49.99
N GLN A 576 27.67 -9.60 -49.94
CA GLN A 576 26.39 -9.25 -50.59
C GLN A 576 25.23 -9.89 -49.73
N PRO A 577 23.93 -9.82 -50.10
CA PRO A 577 22.77 -9.75 -49.16
C PRO A 577 21.94 -11.04 -49.04
N ASN A 578 20.93 -11.04 -48.16
CA ASN A 578 19.74 -11.89 -48.35
C ASN A 578 18.46 -11.31 -47.73
N ALA A 579 17.34 -11.73 -48.33
CA ALA A 579 16.00 -11.14 -48.29
C ALA A 579 14.96 -11.95 -47.49
N ASN A 580 13.76 -11.36 -47.40
CA ASN A 580 12.42 -11.94 -47.17
C ASN A 580 11.97 -12.35 -45.75
N MET A 581 10.81 -11.80 -45.33
CA MET A 581 9.65 -12.48 -44.73
C MET A 581 8.52 -11.43 -44.56
N GLU A 582 7.46 -11.48 -45.36
CA GLU A 582 6.18 -12.19 -45.17
C GLU A 582 5.16 -11.45 -44.25
N GLN A 583 4.05 -11.07 -44.90
CA GLN A 583 2.86 -10.44 -44.34
C GLN A 583 1.91 -11.50 -43.77
N GLN A 584 1.34 -11.28 -42.60
CA GLN A 584 0.09 -11.94 -42.17
C GLN A 584 -0.85 -10.91 -41.51
N GLN A 585 -2.07 -10.84 -42.04
CA GLN A 585 -3.21 -10.12 -41.46
C GLN A 585 -3.90 -10.98 -40.38
N PRO A 586 -4.45 -10.39 -39.31
CA PRO A 586 -5.41 -11.07 -38.45
C PRO A 586 -6.87 -10.71 -38.77
N PRO A 587 -7.83 -11.62 -38.47
CA PRO A 587 -9.23 -11.49 -38.85
C PRO A 587 -10.08 -10.66 -37.87
N GLN A 588 -11.11 -10.02 -38.42
CA GLN A 588 -12.19 -9.32 -37.73
C GLN A 588 -13.13 -10.31 -37.03
N GLN A 589 -13.49 -10.05 -35.77
CA GLN A 589 -14.70 -10.59 -35.15
C GLN A 589 -15.44 -9.51 -34.36
N ASN A 590 -16.70 -9.32 -34.76
CA ASN A 590 -17.71 -8.48 -34.12
C ASN A 590 -18.32 -9.20 -32.91
N ALA A 591 -18.47 -8.51 -31.79
CA ALA A 591 -19.42 -8.88 -30.74
C ALA A 591 -20.04 -7.62 -30.12
N ALA A 592 -21.37 -7.59 -30.10
CA ALA A 592 -22.18 -6.53 -29.52
C ALA A 592 -22.27 -6.65 -27.98
N PRO A 593 -22.40 -5.55 -27.23
CA PRO A 593 -22.53 -5.58 -25.77
C PRO A 593 -23.97 -5.85 -25.30
N PRO A 594 -24.17 -6.49 -24.12
CA PRO A 594 -25.47 -6.68 -23.49
C PRO A 594 -25.95 -5.41 -22.74
N PRO A 595 -27.26 -5.30 -22.43
CA PRO A 595 -27.88 -4.08 -21.91
C PRO A 595 -27.60 -3.83 -20.42
N ALA A 596 -27.59 -2.54 -20.07
CA ALA A 596 -27.40 -2.01 -18.72
C ALA A 596 -28.59 -2.32 -17.80
N ASN A 597 -28.31 -2.85 -16.61
CA ASN A 597 -29.27 -2.96 -15.52
C ASN A 597 -29.31 -1.64 -14.73
N GLY A 598 -30.49 -1.01 -14.71
CA GLY A 598 -30.75 0.17 -13.89
C GLY A 598 -30.96 -0.18 -12.42
N PHE A 599 -30.33 0.60 -11.54
CA PHE A 599 -30.59 0.56 -10.11
C PHE A 599 -31.82 1.42 -9.78
N HIS A 600 -32.83 0.80 -9.16
CA HIS A 600 -33.94 1.50 -8.51
C HIS A 600 -33.49 1.95 -7.11
N ALA A 601 -33.68 3.23 -6.81
CA ALA A 601 -33.51 3.80 -5.47
C ALA A 601 -34.57 3.22 -4.51
N ALA A 602 -34.13 2.83 -3.31
CA ALA A 602 -35.01 2.44 -2.21
C ALA A 602 -35.69 3.68 -1.59
N PRO A 603 -36.97 3.60 -1.20
CA PRO A 603 -37.66 4.70 -0.53
C PRO A 603 -37.25 4.81 0.96
N PRO A 604 -37.35 6.02 1.56
CA PRO A 604 -36.92 6.27 2.93
C PRO A 604 -37.84 5.59 3.97
N PRO A 605 -37.31 5.23 5.16
CA PRO A 605 -38.09 4.60 6.22
C PRO A 605 -39.03 5.59 6.89
N GLN A 606 -40.28 5.16 7.05
CA GLN A 606 -41.30 5.84 7.85
C GLN A 606 -40.98 5.68 9.34
N GLN A 607 -41.04 6.79 10.07
CA GLN A 607 -40.90 6.86 11.53
C GLN A 607 -42.07 6.15 12.23
N GLN A 608 -41.75 5.36 13.26
CA GLN A 608 -42.63 5.05 14.39
C GLN A 608 -41.91 5.40 15.68
#